data_AF-A0A1N6LZM7-F1
#
_entry.id   AF-A0A1N6LZM7-F1
#
_cell.length_a   1.000
_cell.length_b   1.000
_cell.length_c   1.000
_cell.angle_alpha   90.00
_cell.angle_beta   90.00
_cell.angle_gamma   90.00
#
_symmetry.space_group_name_H-M   'P 1'
#
loop_
_entity.id
_entity.type
_entity.pdbx_description
1 polymer ?
#
loop_
_entity_poly.entity_id
_entity_poly.type
_entity_poly.pdbx_seq_one_letter_code
_entity_poly.pdbx_strand_id
1 'polypeptide(L)' 'MRKKRDKSPKKHKKSGYEAKFELMVKEYHSAQEILNGMSEDSADYSKQKKHCESLFASAERFFKQHQ' A
#
# COMPACT_ATOMS: atom_id res chain seq x y z
N MET A 1 -37.00 -8.43 -29.36
CA MET A 1 -36.42 -9.12 -28.18
C MET A 1 -35.32 -8.25 -27.57
N ARG A 2 -35.44 -7.87 -26.29
CA ARG A 2 -34.47 -7.01 -25.59
C ARG A 2 -33.23 -7.85 -25.24
N LYS A 3 -32.07 -7.57 -25.85
CA LYS A 3 -30.80 -8.26 -25.55
C LYS A 3 -30.47 -8.08 -24.06
N LYS A 4 -30.39 -9.19 -23.31
CA LYS A 4 -29.99 -9.19 -21.91
C LYS A 4 -28.50 -8.84 -21.85
N ARG A 5 -28.18 -7.75 -21.17
CA ARG A 5 -26.80 -7.34 -20.91
C ARG A 5 -26.15 -8.42 -20.05
N ASP A 6 -25.13 -9.07 -20.61
CA ASP A 6 -24.27 -10.02 -19.93
C ASP A 6 -23.70 -9.38 -18.67
N LYS A 7 -24.24 -9.75 -17.50
CA LYS A 7 -23.65 -9.37 -16.22
C LYS A 7 -22.53 -10.36 -15.97
N SER A 8 -21.33 -9.99 -16.41
CA SER A 8 -20.11 -10.73 -16.08
C SER A 8 -20.08 -11.02 -14.56
N PRO A 9 -19.81 -12.27 -14.16
CA PRO A 9 -19.82 -12.64 -12.75
C PRO A 9 -18.68 -11.89 -12.09
N LYS A 10 -19.03 -11.05 -11.10
CA LYS A 10 -18.08 -10.37 -10.22
C LYS A 10 -17.22 -11.45 -9.54
N LYS A 11 -16.06 -11.75 -10.15
CA LYS A 11 -14.96 -12.43 -9.47
C LYS A 11 -14.77 -11.69 -8.15
N HIS A 12 -14.83 -12.44 -7.07
CA HIS A 12 -14.79 -11.95 -5.71
C HIS A 12 -13.66 -10.93 -5.58
N LYS A 13 -14.01 -9.64 -5.62
CA LYS A 13 -13.08 -8.59 -5.27
C LYS A 13 -12.89 -8.80 -3.78
N LYS A 14 -11.73 -9.32 -3.37
CA LYS A 14 -11.15 -8.94 -2.08
C LYS A 14 -11.47 -7.47 -1.90
N SER A 15 -12.11 -7.11 -0.78
CA SER A 15 -12.72 -5.80 -0.60
C SER A 15 -11.73 -4.74 -1.11
N GLY A 16 -12.19 -3.73 -1.86
CA GLY A 16 -11.28 -2.76 -2.48
C GLY A 16 -10.30 -2.11 -1.50
N TYR A 17 -10.63 -2.15 -0.21
CA TYR A 17 -9.81 -1.74 0.92
C TYR A 17 -8.62 -2.66 1.18
N GLU A 18 -8.80 -3.99 1.17
CA GLU A 18 -7.72 -4.95 1.41
C GLU A 18 -6.66 -4.89 0.29
N ALA A 19 -7.11 -4.79 -0.97
CA ALA A 19 -6.20 -4.62 -2.10
C ALA A 19 -5.43 -3.29 -2.02
N LYS A 20 -6.07 -2.22 -1.52
CA LYS A 20 -5.43 -0.92 -1.32
C LYS A 20 -4.45 -0.94 -0.16
N PHE A 21 -4.78 -1.64 0.92
CA PHE A 21 -3.89 -1.84 2.06
C PHE A 21 -2.65 -2.65 1.67
N GLU A 22 -2.83 -3.75 0.91
CA GLU A 22 -1.72 -4.56 0.41
C GLU A 22 -0.76 -3.74 -0.46
N LEU A 23 -1.28 -2.82 -1.28
CA LEU A 23 -0.48 -1.85 -2.04
C LEU A 23 0.32 -0.92 -1.13
N MET A 24 -0.31 -0.30 -0.13
CA MET A 24 0.37 0.61 0.81
C MET A 24 1.48 -0.10 1.61
N VAL A 25 1.22 -1.33 2.05
CA VAL A 25 2.21 -2.14 2.78
C VAL A 25 3.37 -2.57 1.85
N LYS A 26 3.09 -2.90 0.59
CA LYS A 26 4.14 -3.17 -0.41
C LYS A 26 5.02 -1.95 -0.65
N GLU A 27 4.42 -0.78 -0.83
CA GLU A 27 5.17 0.47 -1.01
C GLU A 27 6.08 0.76 0.18
N TYR A 28 5.59 0.55 1.40
CA TYR A 28 6.41 0.67 2.61
C TYR A 28 7.60 -0.30 2.59
N HIS A 29 7.36 -1.58 2.32
CA HIS A 29 8.44 -2.57 2.28
C HIS A 29 9.48 -2.26 1.20
N SER A 30 9.06 -1.84 0.01
CA SER A 30 9.99 -1.42 -1.04
C SER A 30 10.83 -0.20 -0.60
N ALA A 31 10.22 0.79 0.03
CA ALA A 31 10.96 1.94 0.57
C ALA A 31 11.93 1.53 1.69
N GLN A 32 11.54 0.56 2.52
CA GLN A 32 12.36 0.01 3.60
C GLN A 32 13.56 -0.80 3.07
N GLU A 33 13.39 -1.59 2.00
CA GLU A 33 14.51 -2.28 1.36
C GLU A 33 15.53 -1.30 0.79
N ILE A 34 15.06 -0.21 0.19
CA ILE A 34 15.92 0.89 -0.28
C ILE A 34 16.66 1.54 0.90
N LEU A 35 15.97 1.75 2.03
CA LEU A 35 16.57 2.29 3.24
C LEU A 35 17.66 1.36 3.80
N ASN A 36 17.39 0.06 3.85
CA ASN A 36 18.35 -0.96 4.32
C ASN A 36 19.56 -1.11 3.38
N GLY A 37 19.40 -0.82 2.09
CA GLY A 37 20.49 -0.78 1.12
C GLY A 37 21.32 0.52 1.14
N MET A 38 20.87 1.56 1.86
CA MET A 38 21.57 2.84 2.01
C MET A 38 22.41 2.87 3.29
N SER A 39 23.55 3.57 3.27
CA SER A 39 24.35 3.76 4.48
C SER A 39 23.67 4.74 5.46
N GLU A 40 23.54 4.34 6.71
CA GLU A 40 22.89 5.11 7.79
C GLU A 40 23.47 6.53 7.99
N ASP A 41 24.74 6.75 7.62
CA ASP A 41 25.44 8.04 7.78
C ASP A 41 25.11 9.10 6.71
N SER A 42 24.26 8.77 5.73
CA SER A 42 23.86 9.72 4.69
C SER A 42 22.70 10.62 5.14
N ALA A 43 22.77 11.91 4.82
CA ALA A 43 21.63 12.81 4.98
C ALA A 43 20.38 12.35 4.21
N ASP A 44 20.58 11.53 3.16
CA ASP A 44 19.49 10.94 2.38
C ASP A 44 18.84 9.75 3.09
N TYR A 45 19.57 9.02 3.96
CA TYR A 45 18.99 7.98 4.82
C TYR A 45 17.93 8.58 5.75
N SER A 46 18.21 9.73 6.37
CA SER A 46 17.24 10.43 7.23
C SER A 46 15.96 10.84 6.49
N LYS A 47 16.09 11.32 5.24
CA LYS A 47 14.94 11.65 4.38
C LYS A 47 14.14 10.40 4.02
N GLN A 48 14.84 9.33 3.63
CA GLN A 48 14.23 8.07 3.23
C GLN A 48 13.53 7.38 4.42
N LYS A 49 14.11 7.49 5.62
CA LYS A 49 13.52 7.00 6.88
C LYS A 49 12.23 7.73 7.20
N LYS A 50 12.23 9.06 7.15
CA LYS A 50 11.00 9.88 7.33
C LYS A 50 9.93 9.52 6.30
N HIS A 51 10.33 9.23 5.06
CA HIS A 51 9.41 8.78 4.03
C HIS A 51 8.78 7.41 4.38
N CYS A 52 9.59 6.44 4.81
CA CYS A 52 9.12 5.13 5.29
C CYS A 52 8.16 5.27 6.49
N GLU A 53 8.51 6.11 7.47
CA GLU A 53 7.66 6.37 8.64
C GLU A 53 6.32 6.99 8.23
N SER A 54 6.31 7.89 7.23
CA SER A 54 5.09 8.49 6.69
C SER A 54 4.21 7.47 5.97
N LEU A 55 4.80 6.59 5.16
CA LEU A 55 4.09 5.48 4.49
C LEU A 55 3.50 4.51 5.52
N PHE A 56 4.27 4.16 6.54
CA PHE A 56 3.82 3.32 7.65
C PHE A 56 2.64 3.93 8.39
N ALA A 57 2.75 5.20 8.80
CA ALA A 57 1.67 5.90 9.49
C ALA A 57 0.39 5.98 8.64
N SER A 58 0.54 6.16 7.31
CA SER A 58 -0.58 6.15 6.37
C SER A 58 -1.26 4.78 6.32
N ALA A 59 -0.48 3.70 6.21
CA ALA A 59 -0.98 2.33 6.19
C ALA A 59 -1.64 1.94 7.52
N GLU A 60 -1.01 2.28 8.65
CA GLU A 60 -1.54 2.00 9.99
C GLU A 60 -2.86 2.74 10.23
N ARG A 61 -2.95 4.00 9.81
CA ARG A 61 -4.19 4.80 9.92
C ARG A 61 -5.29 4.23 9.03
N PHE A 62 -4.95 3.78 7.82
CA PHE A 62 -5.90 3.11 6.92
C PHE A 62 -6.40 1.79 7.53
N PHE A 63 -5.50 0.99 8.11
CA PHE A 63 -5.86 -0.25 8.79
C PHE A 63 -6.82 0.02 9.96
N LYS A 64 -6.48 0.93 10.87
CA LYS A 64 -7.32 1.30 12.02
C LYS A 64 -8.70 1.83 11.62
N GLN A 65 -8.79 2.50 10.47
CA GLN A 65 -10.05 3.06 9.97
C GLN A 65 -10.95 2.01 9.29
N HIS A 66 -10.38 0.90 8.83
CA HIS A 66 -11.06 -0.18 8.11
C HIS A 66 -11.10 -1.51 8.88
N GLN A 67 -10.68 -1.50 10.15
CA GLN A 67 -10.81 -2.59 11.12
C GLN A 67 -12.23 -2.64 11.69
#